data_AF-A0A9D4BX24-F1
#
_entry.id   AF-A0A9D4BX24-F1
#
_cell.length_a   1.000
_cell.length_b   1.000
_cell.length_c   1.000
_cell.angle_alpha   90.00
_cell.angle_beta   90.00
_cell.angle_gamma   90.00
#
_symmetry.space_group_name_H-M   'P 1'
#
loop_
_entity.id
_entity.type
_entity.pdbx_description
1 polymer ?
#
loop_
_entity_poly.entity_id
_entity_poly.type
_entity_poly.pdbx_seq_one_letter_code
_entity_poly.pdbx_strand_id
1 'polypeptide(L)' 'MADQIIEKGRIIAYRIQWFNGSWSTWFGPDLNDLDIKFNINSATCAAPIKDRSMRRMWSYFYDHIHEFIICKPN' A
#
# COMPACT_ATOMS: atom_id res chain seq x y z
N MET A 1 11.56 -0.02 4.04
CA MET A 1 10.39 0.49 4.78
C MET A 1 9.73 1.49 3.87
N ALA A 2 8.75 1.00 3.14
CA ALA A 2 8.21 1.63 1.93
C ALA A 2 7.01 2.53 2.26
N ASP A 3 6.94 2.93 3.52
CA ASP A 3 5.99 3.88 4.12
C ASP A 3 6.44 5.33 3.81
N GLN A 4 7.32 5.47 2.81
CA GLN A 4 8.05 6.69 2.48
C GLN A 4 7.14 7.66 1.73
N ILE A 5 6.62 8.61 2.50
CA ILE A 5 6.49 10.03 2.14
C ILE A 5 5.63 10.27 0.89
N ILE A 6 4.31 10.19 1.05
CA ILE A 6 3.39 10.90 0.17
C ILE A 6 3.26 12.34 0.72
N GLU A 7 3.42 13.35 -0.14
CA GLU A 7 3.18 14.76 0.21
C GLU A 7 3.98 15.29 1.42
N LYS A 8 5.25 14.87 1.58
CA LYS A 8 6.13 15.25 2.71
C LYS A 8 5.61 14.84 4.09
N GLY A 9 4.66 13.90 4.18
CA GLY A 9 4.16 13.37 5.44
C GLY A 9 4.13 11.85 5.48
N ARG A 10 3.95 11.30 6.68
CA ARG A 10 3.88 9.84 6.89
C ARG A 10 2.44 9.38 6.76
N ILE A 11 2.19 8.39 5.90
CA ILE A 11 0.89 7.71 5.88
C ILE A 11 0.74 6.95 7.20
N ILE A 12 -0.32 7.26 7.95
CA ILE A 12 -0.65 6.55 9.20
C ILE A 12 -1.80 5.56 9.01
N ALA A 13 -2.63 5.76 7.99
CA ALA A 13 -3.62 4.78 7.54
C ALA A 13 -3.98 5.02 6.07
N TYR A 14 -4.39 3.97 5.36
CA TYR A 14 -4.96 4.08 4.01
C TYR A 14 -6.05 3.04 3.77
N ARG A 15 -6.90 3.28 2.78
CA ARG A 15 -7.90 2.31 2.29
C ARG A 15 -8.05 2.41 0.78
N ILE A 16 -8.57 1.34 0.17
CA ILE A 16 -8.69 1.21 -1.29
C ILE A 16 -10.14 0.90 -1.62
N GLN A 17 -10.67 1.51 -2.69
CA GLN A 17 -11.97 1.17 -3.24
C GLN A 17 -11.79 0.11 -4.33
N TRP A 18 -12.40 -1.06 -4.15
CA TRP A 18 -12.40 -2.14 -5.14
C TRP A 18 -13.24 -1.77 -6.37
N PHE A 19 -13.05 -2.48 -7.49
CA PHE A 19 -13.82 -2.26 -8.72
C PHE A 19 -15.34 -2.40 -8.56
N ASN A 20 -15.81 -3.09 -7.50
CA ASN A 20 -17.23 -3.18 -7.16
C ASN A 20 -17.75 -1.95 -6.38
N GLY A 21 -16.93 -0.91 -6.19
CA GLY A 21 -17.25 0.32 -5.45
C GLY A 21 -17.16 0.20 -3.92
N SER A 22 -16.86 -0.98 -3.38
CA SER A 22 -16.73 -1.19 -1.93
C SER A 22 -15.34 -0.78 -1.45
N TRP A 23 -15.29 -0.09 -0.31
CA TRP A 23 -14.04 0.26 0.36
C TRP A 23 -13.53 -0.90 1.20
N SER A 24 -12.21 -1.08 1.22
CA SER A 24 -11.53 -1.91 2.19
C SER A 24 -11.65 -1.34 3.61
N THR A 25 -11.31 -2.16 4.60
CA THR A 25 -10.92 -1.65 5.92
C THR A 25 -9.72 -0.71 5.81
N TRP A 26 -9.47 0.08 6.86
CA TRP A 26 -8.25 0.85 6.97
C TRP A 26 -7.06 -0.07 7.23
N PHE A 27 -6.00 0.10 6.45
CA PHE A 27 -4.69 -0.50 6.62
C PHE A 27 -3.76 0.51 7.29
N GLY A 28 -2.96 0.08 8.25
CA GLY A 28 -1.89 0.90 8.84
C GLY A 28 -0.53 0.43 8.37
N PRO A 29 0.53 1.25 8.47
CA PRO A 29 1.89 0.76 8.36
C PRO A 29 2.09 -0.43 9.31
N ASP A 30 2.42 -1.59 8.74
CA ASP A 30 2.61 -2.86 9.45
C ASP A 30 1.36 -3.42 10.17
N LEU A 31 0.17 -2.89 9.86
CA LEU A 31 -1.11 -3.38 10.37
C LEU A 31 -1.98 -3.93 9.23
N ASN A 32 -2.04 -5.26 9.14
CA ASN A 32 -2.96 -6.00 8.27
C ASN A 32 -2.91 -5.61 6.78
N ASP A 33 -1.78 -5.09 6.31
CA ASP A 33 -1.61 -4.63 4.93
C ASP A 33 -1.07 -5.72 3.99
N LEU A 34 -1.01 -6.97 4.44
CA LEU A 34 -0.57 -8.11 3.65
C LEU A 34 -1.72 -8.66 2.81
N ASP A 35 -1.47 -8.76 1.52
CA ASP A 35 -2.34 -9.36 0.53
C ASP A 35 -2.12 -10.86 0.44
N ILE A 36 -3.21 -11.58 0.14
CA ILE A 36 -3.18 -13.02 -0.09
C ILE A 36 -2.42 -13.37 -1.38
N LYS A 37 -2.21 -12.38 -2.27
CA LYS A 37 -1.42 -12.55 -3.48
C LYS A 37 0.07 -12.37 -3.20
N PHE A 38 0.88 -13.20 -3.85
CA PHE A 38 2.34 -13.11 -3.79
C PHE A 38 2.87 -12.17 -4.88
N ASN A 39 3.99 -11.53 -4.59
CA ASN A 39 4.82 -10.89 -5.61
C ASN A 39 5.47 -11.99 -6.46
N ILE A 40 5.00 -12.14 -7.70
CA ILE A 40 5.48 -13.16 -8.65
C ILE A 40 6.70 -12.71 -9.46
N ASN A 41 7.01 -11.41 -9.45
CA ASN A 41 8.15 -10.82 -10.15
C ASN A 41 9.01 -10.00 -9.16
N SER A 42 10.30 -10.27 -9.09
CA SER A 42 11.26 -9.63 -8.16
C SER A 42 11.68 -8.20 -8.51
N ALA A 43 11.25 -7.65 -9.64
CA ALA A 43 11.75 -6.36 -10.10
C ALA A 43 10.72 -5.54 -10.87
N THR A 44 10.21 -4.49 -10.24
CA THR A 44 9.68 -3.32 -10.93
C THR A 44 10.13 -2.07 -10.19
N CYS A 45 10.86 -1.20 -10.91
CA CYS A 45 11.22 0.21 -10.72
C CYS A 45 11.52 0.82 -9.32
N ALA A 46 11.27 0.16 -8.18
CA ALA A 46 11.27 0.82 -6.87
C ALA A 46 12.09 0.12 -5.76
N ALA A 47 12.41 -1.16 -5.88
CA ALA A 47 13.33 -1.90 -5.02
C ALA A 47 13.37 -3.36 -5.48
N PRO A 48 14.41 -4.15 -5.14
CA PRO A 48 14.32 -5.60 -5.23
C PRO A 48 13.17 -6.08 -4.33
N ILE A 49 12.11 -6.59 -4.94
CA ILE A 49 11.03 -7.27 -4.23
C ILE A 49 11.48 -8.71 -4.06
N LYS A 50 11.46 -9.25 -2.84
CA LYS A 50 11.78 -10.65 -2.62
C LYS A 50 10.77 -11.52 -3.37
N ASP A 51 11.25 -12.39 -4.26
CA ASP A 51 10.39 -13.34 -4.97
C ASP A 51 9.57 -14.16 -3.97
N ARG A 52 8.29 -14.36 -4.27
CA ARG A 52 7.32 -15.08 -3.42
C ARG A 52 7.12 -14.45 -2.04
N SER A 53 7.39 -13.15 -1.87
CA SER A 53 6.92 -12.40 -0.71
C SER A 53 5.42 -12.10 -0.81
N MET A 54 4.74 -12.01 0.32
CA MET A 54 3.38 -11.48 0.36
C MET A 54 3.39 -10.05 -0.16
N ARG A 55 2.46 -9.75 -1.08
CA ARG A 55 2.28 -8.41 -1.59
C ARG A 55 1.63 -7.55 -0.49
N ARG A 56 1.89 -6.24 -0.53
CA ARG A 56 1.20 -5.30 0.35
C ARG A 56 0.02 -4.67 -0.38
N MET A 57 -1.03 -4.27 0.34
CA MET A 57 -2.26 -3.73 -0.25
C MET A 57 -2.06 -2.44 -1.05
N TRP A 58 -1.11 -1.58 -0.66
CA TRP A 58 -0.72 -0.39 -1.43
C TRP A 58 -0.27 -0.66 -2.88
N SER A 59 0.01 -1.91 -3.27
CA SER A 59 0.28 -2.27 -4.67
C SER A 59 -0.88 -1.96 -5.63
N TYR A 60 -2.11 -1.85 -5.11
CA TYR A 60 -3.30 -1.49 -5.88
C TYR A 60 -3.48 0.02 -6.07
N PHE A 61 -2.60 0.87 -5.53
CA PHE A 61 -2.72 2.32 -5.72
C PHE A 61 -2.57 2.74 -7.19
N TYR A 62 -1.95 1.90 -8.00
CA TYR A 62 -1.76 2.16 -9.43
C TYR A 62 -3.07 2.07 -10.24
N ASP A 63 -4.00 1.20 -9.85
CA ASP A 63 -5.21 0.88 -10.62
C ASP A 63 -6.52 1.03 -9.83
N HIS A 64 -6.45 1.36 -8.54
CA HIS A 64 -7.62 1.59 -7.69
C HIS A 64 -7.62 2.99 -7.07
N ILE A 65 -8.84 3.51 -6.86
CA ILE A 65 -9.06 4.71 -6.06
C ILE A 65 -8.65 4.40 -4.62
N HIS A 66 -7.93 5.32 -4.00
CA HIS A 66 -7.39 5.16 -2.66
C HIS A 66 -7.49 6.47 -1.87
N GLU A 67 -7.57 6.34 -0.55
CA GLU A 67 -7.55 7.44 0.40
C GLU A 67 -6.52 7.14 1.49
N PHE A 68 -5.86 8.19 1.98
CA PHE A 68 -4.86 8.08 3.04
C PHE A 68 -5.03 9.19 4.09
N ILE A 69 -4.64 8.87 5.32
CA ILE A 69 -4.46 9.82 6.41
C ILE A 69 -2.95 10.05 6.55
N ILE A 70 -2.53 11.31 6.41
CA ILE A 70 -1.13 11.71 6.51
C ILE A 70 -0.91 12.47 7.82
N CYS A 71 0.11 12.05 8.57
CA CYS A 71 0.71 12.87 9.61
C CYS A 71 1.80 13.74 8.98
N LYS A 72 1.60 15.07 8.98
CA LYS A 72 2.59 16.03 8.48
C LYS A 72 3.52 16.45 9.62
N PRO A 73 4.84 16.55 9.37
CA PRO A 73 5.74 17.19 10.33
C PRO A 73 5.39 18.68 10.43
N ASN A 74 5.40 19.22 11.66
CA ASN A 74 5.24 20.65 11.93
C ASN A 74 6.44 21.45 11.44
#